data_AF-A0A2S6ZGL8-F1
#
_entry.id   AF-A0A2S6ZGL8-F1
#
_cell.length_a   1.000
_cell.length_b   1.000
_cell.length_c   1.000
_cell.angle_alpha   90.00
_cell.angle_beta   90.00
_cell.angle_gamma   90.00
#
_symmetry.space_group_name_H-M   'P 1'
#
loop_
_entity.id
_entity.type
_entity.pdbx_description
1 polymer ?
#
loop_
_entity_poly.entity_id
_entity_poly.type
_entity_poly.pdbx_seq_one_letter_code
_entity_poly.pdbx_strand_id
1 'polypeptide(L)'
;MKATMARENDSIRIDGATVAVVLYPVSDGRVGVQAVAYPAATGYDRACRLGAAEGLPYMSRGDITLAGDRLVCMASAATGTLADRYREGFAFDLDPGMAEFVTAAIPRIFRVAEIAAELVHQTRQVRRREPHLNEVQSITAAVAAAVLDGHDFAAWLRVELELMHNPTDPDDRKGEARLSHPGQRASERATGAASPILPFSTAEHAAKGCATNAMGDLCTPYPYIADRVHSPQSGCT
;
A
#
# COMPACT_ATOMS: atom_id res chain seq x y z
N MET A 1 21.92 1.92 -11.46
CA MET A 1 21.25 0.90 -10.63
C MET A 1 20.19 0.23 -11.50
N LYS A 2 20.02 -1.09 -11.43
CA LYS A 2 18.93 -1.77 -12.15
C LYS A 2 17.63 -1.62 -11.33
N ALA A 3 16.51 -1.36 -11.99
CA ALA A 3 15.21 -1.34 -11.31
C ALA A 3 14.93 -2.68 -10.62
N THR A 4 14.24 -2.64 -9.49
CA THR A 4 13.82 -3.83 -8.73
C THR A 4 12.37 -3.72 -8.31
N MET A 5 11.73 -4.86 -8.06
CA MET A 5 10.36 -4.95 -7.55
C MET A 5 10.34 -5.90 -6.36
N ALA A 6 9.73 -5.46 -5.27
CA ALA A 6 9.63 -6.20 -4.03
C ALA A 6 8.20 -6.16 -3.47
N ARG A 7 7.88 -7.22 -2.73
CA ARG A 7 6.63 -7.36 -1.98
C ARG A 7 6.79 -6.70 -0.60
N GLU A 8 5.87 -5.82 -0.22
CA GLU A 8 5.86 -5.18 1.11
C GLU A 8 4.48 -5.27 1.78
N ASN A 9 4.30 -6.19 2.73
CA ASN A 9 3.08 -6.41 3.53
C ASN A 9 1.78 -6.68 2.77
N ASP A 10 1.12 -5.68 2.19
CA ASP A 10 -0.05 -5.76 1.29
C ASP A 10 0.15 -4.98 -0.04
N SER A 11 1.31 -4.33 -0.17
CA SER A 11 1.72 -3.50 -1.29
C SER A 11 2.84 -4.12 -2.16
N ILE A 12 3.09 -3.48 -3.29
CA ILE A 12 4.25 -3.74 -4.17
C ILE A 12 5.07 -2.45 -4.24
N ARG A 13 6.36 -2.58 -3.94
CA ARG A 13 7.34 -1.51 -4.09
C ARG A 13 8.20 -1.76 -5.33
N ILE A 14 8.43 -0.72 -6.11
CA ILE A 14 9.27 -0.73 -7.31
C ILE A 14 10.32 0.36 -7.13
N ASP A 15 11.57 -0.04 -7.03
CA ASP A 15 12.70 0.87 -6.78
C ASP A 15 13.53 1.08 -8.04
N GLY A 16 13.72 2.35 -8.39
CA GLY A 16 14.70 2.84 -9.35
C GLY A 16 15.88 3.53 -8.67
N ALA A 17 16.80 4.06 -9.47
CA ALA A 17 17.98 4.78 -9.00
C ALA A 17 17.64 6.14 -8.36
N THR A 18 16.63 6.81 -8.89
CA THR A 18 16.25 8.20 -8.57
C THR A 18 14.87 8.29 -7.92
N VAL A 19 14.00 7.32 -8.20
CA VAL A 19 12.63 7.29 -7.70
C VAL A 19 12.20 5.90 -7.25
N ALA A 20 11.21 5.83 -6.37
CA ALA A 20 10.51 4.62 -6.00
C ALA A 20 9.00 4.80 -6.11
N VAL A 21 8.29 3.74 -6.50
CA VAL A 21 6.84 3.69 -6.60
C VAL A 21 6.32 2.59 -5.70
N VAL A 22 5.39 2.92 -4.81
CA VAL A 22 4.66 1.97 -3.97
C VAL A 22 3.21 1.97 -4.42
N LEU A 23 2.72 0.77 -4.75
CA LEU A 23 1.34 0.50 -5.11
C LEU A 23 0.71 -0.30 -3.99
N TYR A 24 -0.35 0.22 -3.37
CA TYR A 24 -1.04 -0.46 -2.26
C TYR A 24 -2.55 -0.51 -2.49
N PRO A 25 -3.23 -1.58 -2.07
CA PRO A 25 -4.67 -1.70 -2.24
C PRO A 25 -5.41 -0.80 -1.24
N VAL A 26 -6.58 -0.32 -1.65
CA VAL A 26 -7.52 0.39 -0.79
C VAL A 26 -8.79 -0.45 -0.69
N SER A 27 -9.39 -0.49 0.50
CA SER A 27 -10.54 -1.36 0.81
C SER A 27 -11.85 -1.01 0.08
N ASP A 28 -11.85 0.03 -0.76
CA ASP A 28 -12.96 0.42 -1.62
C ASP A 28 -12.76 0.00 -3.08
N GLY A 29 -11.71 -0.78 -3.37
CA GLY A 29 -11.41 -1.29 -4.71
C GLY A 29 -10.46 -0.40 -5.51
N ARG A 30 -10.04 0.75 -4.96
CA ARG A 30 -9.03 1.61 -5.57
C ARG A 30 -7.61 1.21 -5.18
N VAL A 31 -6.63 1.82 -5.84
CA VAL A 31 -5.21 1.61 -5.58
C VAL A 31 -4.58 2.93 -5.15
N GLY A 32 -3.89 2.90 -4.02
CA GLY A 32 -3.01 3.97 -3.61
C GLY A 32 -1.71 3.95 -4.40
N VAL A 33 -1.30 5.11 -4.93
CA VAL A 33 0.01 5.27 -5.56
C VAL A 33 0.82 6.27 -4.75
N GLN A 34 1.97 5.83 -4.26
CA GLN A 34 2.95 6.70 -3.62
C GLN A 34 4.23 6.69 -4.45
N ALA A 35 4.63 7.86 -4.93
CA ALA A 35 5.93 8.05 -5.57
C ALA A 35 6.87 8.80 -4.61
N VAL A 36 8.12 8.35 -4.52
CA VAL A 36 9.16 8.90 -3.65
C VAL A 36 10.39 9.21 -4.49
N ALA A 37 10.79 10.46 -4.54
CA ALA A 37 12.04 10.89 -5.17
C ALA A 37 13.18 10.83 -4.14
N TYR A 38 14.29 10.20 -4.50
CA TYR A 38 15.48 10.09 -3.67
C TYR A 38 16.33 11.36 -3.70
N PRO A 39 17.24 11.57 -2.72
CA PRO A 39 18.20 12.67 -2.70
C PRO A 39 18.92 12.92 -4.03
N ALA A 40 19.29 11.85 -4.74
CA ALA A 40 19.94 11.94 -6.04
C ALA A 40 19.09 12.62 -7.13
N ALA A 41 17.76 12.58 -7.00
CA ALA A 41 16.82 13.18 -7.93
C ALA A 41 16.50 14.65 -7.58
N THR A 42 16.42 14.96 -6.29
CA THR A 42 15.92 16.26 -5.80
C THR A 42 17.02 17.22 -5.37
N GLY A 43 18.22 16.70 -5.08
CA GLY A 43 19.30 17.47 -4.45
C GLY A 43 19.07 17.76 -2.95
N TYR A 44 17.98 17.28 -2.37
CA TYR A 44 17.72 17.39 -0.93
C TYR A 44 18.50 16.32 -0.16
N ASP A 45 18.69 16.53 1.14
CA ASP A 45 19.34 15.60 2.06
C ASP A 45 18.47 14.38 2.42
N ARG A 46 17.20 14.39 2.00
CA ARG A 46 16.20 13.36 2.31
C ARG A 46 15.31 13.06 1.11
N ALA A 47 14.69 11.87 1.15
CA ALA A 47 13.70 11.48 0.16
C ALA A 47 12.42 12.33 0.29
N CYS A 48 11.78 12.63 -0.83
CA CYS A 48 10.57 13.44 -0.89
C CYS A 48 9.44 12.68 -1.56
N ARG A 49 8.26 12.68 -0.94
CA ARG A 49 7.05 12.15 -1.57
C ARG A 49 6.62 13.10 -2.69
N LEU A 50 6.36 12.55 -3.87
CA LEU A 50 5.77 13.28 -4.98
C LEU A 50 4.24 13.31 -4.82
N GLY A 51 3.66 14.50 -4.85
CA GLY A 51 2.23 14.76 -4.67
C GLY A 51 1.94 15.89 -3.68
N ALA A 52 0.78 16.53 -3.81
CA ALA A 52 0.30 17.50 -2.83
C ALA A 52 -0.11 16.78 -1.54
N ALA A 53 0.11 17.42 -0.37
CA ALA A 53 -0.31 16.88 0.92
C ALA A 53 -1.83 16.64 1.01
N GLU A 54 -2.60 17.40 0.21
CA GLU A 54 -4.06 17.37 0.15
C GLU A 54 -4.60 16.47 -0.98
N GLY A 55 -3.73 15.95 -1.84
CA GLY A 55 -4.15 15.24 -3.04
C GLY A 55 -4.66 13.83 -2.76
N LEU A 56 -5.69 13.41 -3.50
CA LEU A 56 -6.25 12.06 -3.42
C LEU A 56 -5.21 11.05 -3.93
N PRO A 57 -4.63 10.19 -3.07
CA PRO A 57 -3.64 9.21 -3.52
C PRO A 57 -4.30 7.97 -4.14
N TYR A 58 -5.64 7.90 -4.12
CA TYR A 58 -6.42 6.71 -4.45
C TYR A 58 -6.96 6.81 -5.87
N MET A 59 -6.48 5.89 -6.69
CA MET A 59 -6.62 5.87 -8.14
C MET A 59 -7.50 4.70 -8.56
N SER A 60 -8.42 4.97 -9.49
CA SER A 60 -9.13 3.94 -10.25
C SER A 60 -8.23 3.41 -11.37
N ARG A 61 -8.62 2.31 -12.02
CA ARG A 61 -7.79 1.69 -13.07
C ARG A 61 -7.47 2.62 -14.25
N GLY A 62 -8.40 3.48 -14.64
CA GLY A 62 -8.19 4.50 -15.69
C GLY A 62 -7.44 5.75 -15.22
N ASP A 63 -7.13 5.87 -13.93
CA ASP A 63 -6.40 7.00 -13.36
C ASP A 63 -4.89 6.79 -13.41
N ILE A 64 -4.43 5.54 -13.60
CA ILE A 64 -3.01 5.18 -13.69
C ILE A 64 -2.70 4.77 -15.13
N THR A 65 -1.84 5.53 -15.81
CA THR A 65 -1.41 5.23 -17.18
C THR A 65 0.11 5.31 -17.32
N LEU A 66 0.64 4.55 -18.27
CA LEU A 66 2.03 4.62 -18.71
C LEU A 66 2.07 5.14 -20.14
N ALA A 67 2.86 6.19 -20.35
CA ALA A 67 3.17 6.75 -21.67
C ALA A 67 4.67 6.54 -21.93
N GLY A 68 5.03 5.35 -22.43
CA GLY A 68 6.43 4.91 -22.44
C GLY A 68 6.95 4.75 -21.01
N ASP A 69 8.05 5.42 -20.69
CA ASP A 69 8.63 5.43 -19.35
C ASP A 69 8.02 6.49 -18.42
N ARG A 70 6.99 7.21 -18.85
CA ARG A 70 6.32 8.22 -18.01
C ARG A 70 5.13 7.62 -17.28
N LEU A 71 5.15 7.65 -15.95
CA LEU A 71 4.01 7.32 -15.12
C LEU A 71 3.13 8.54 -14.94
N VAL A 72 1.83 8.39 -15.22
CA VAL A 72 0.81 9.42 -15.06
C VAL A 72 -0.27 8.88 -14.14
N CYS A 73 -0.47 9.56 -13.01
CA CYS A 73 -1.50 9.20 -12.02
C CYS A 73 -2.39 10.42 -11.81
N MET A 74 -3.62 10.38 -12.31
CA MET A 74 -4.55 11.51 -12.29
C MET A 74 -5.89 11.06 -11.71
N ALA A 75 -6.15 11.35 -10.44
CA ALA A 75 -7.41 11.00 -9.78
C ALA A 75 -8.55 11.88 -10.29
N SER A 76 -9.74 11.30 -10.43
CA SER A 76 -10.98 12.07 -10.56
C SER A 76 -11.70 12.12 -9.21
N ALA A 77 -12.01 13.33 -8.72
CA ALA A 77 -12.65 13.53 -7.43
C ALA A 77 -14.18 13.35 -7.48
N ALA A 78 -14.84 13.53 -8.64
CA ALA A 78 -16.28 13.37 -8.78
C ALA A 78 -16.72 13.28 -10.25
N THR A 79 -17.46 12.22 -10.60
CA THR A 79 -18.20 12.13 -11.87
C THR A 79 -19.44 13.03 -11.84
N GLY A 80 -19.59 13.93 -12.81
CA GLY A 80 -20.80 14.72 -13.05
C GLY A 80 -20.75 16.22 -12.71
N THR A 81 -19.57 16.80 -12.47
CA THR A 81 -19.42 18.25 -12.20
C THR A 81 -18.23 18.86 -12.95
N LEU A 82 -18.01 20.19 -12.85
CA LEU A 82 -16.79 20.85 -13.36
C LEU A 82 -15.49 20.19 -12.87
N ALA A 83 -15.54 19.42 -11.77
CA ALA A 83 -14.43 18.59 -11.29
C ALA A 83 -14.00 17.51 -12.28
N ASP A 84 -14.86 17.03 -13.19
CA ASP A 84 -14.45 16.10 -14.25
C ASP A 84 -13.39 16.68 -15.19
N ARG A 85 -13.33 18.01 -15.29
CA ARG A 85 -12.35 18.73 -16.11
C ARG A 85 -11.03 19.00 -15.38
N TYR A 86 -10.99 18.82 -14.06
CA TYR A 86 -9.83 19.05 -13.21
C TYR A 86 -9.48 17.78 -12.46
N ARG A 87 -8.46 17.06 -12.95
CA ARG A 87 -7.92 15.87 -12.29
C ARG A 87 -6.69 16.27 -11.50
N GLU A 88 -6.65 15.88 -10.23
CA GLU A 88 -5.49 16.08 -9.38
C GLU A 88 -4.58 14.84 -9.45
N GLY A 89 -3.28 15.05 -9.37
CA GLY A 89 -2.35 13.93 -9.40
C GLY A 89 -0.92 14.36 -9.67
N PHE A 90 -0.15 13.46 -10.27
CA PHE A 90 1.24 13.67 -10.59
C PHE A 90 1.65 12.89 -11.84
N ALA A 91 2.69 13.36 -12.49
CA ALA A 91 3.36 12.64 -13.55
C ALA A 91 4.87 12.83 -13.42
N PHE A 92 5.63 11.76 -13.65
CA PHE A 92 7.09 11.80 -13.64
C PHE A 92 7.65 10.68 -14.53
N ASP A 93 8.89 10.86 -14.93
CA ASP A 93 9.61 9.87 -15.74
C ASP A 93 10.21 8.81 -14.81
N LEU A 94 10.01 7.54 -15.17
CA LEU A 94 10.51 6.39 -14.43
C LEU A 94 11.96 6.09 -14.81
N ASP A 95 12.70 5.50 -13.88
CA ASP A 95 14.04 5.00 -14.20
C ASP A 95 13.96 3.79 -15.16
N PRO A 96 15.03 3.53 -15.95
CA PRO A 96 15.06 2.42 -16.88
C PRO A 96 14.69 1.07 -16.24
N GLY A 97 13.74 0.37 -16.88
CA GLY A 97 13.24 -0.95 -16.44
C GLY A 97 12.12 -0.91 -15.41
N MET A 98 11.78 0.25 -14.83
CA MET A 98 10.65 0.34 -13.90
C MET A 98 9.29 0.20 -14.61
N ALA A 99 9.14 0.70 -15.85
CA ALA A 99 7.88 0.67 -16.58
C ALA A 99 7.34 -0.77 -16.76
N GLU A 100 8.23 -1.74 -16.99
CA GLU A 100 7.87 -3.16 -17.07
C GLU A 100 7.31 -3.68 -15.73
N PHE A 101 7.97 -3.35 -14.62
CA PHE A 101 7.49 -3.73 -13.28
C PHE A 101 6.16 -3.06 -12.93
N VAL A 102 6.00 -1.78 -13.24
CA VAL A 102 4.74 -1.06 -13.01
C VAL A 102 3.61 -1.70 -13.82
N THR A 103 3.86 -2.00 -15.10
CA THR A 103 2.89 -2.69 -15.97
C THR A 103 2.48 -4.06 -15.41
N ALA A 104 3.44 -4.83 -14.88
CA ALA A 104 3.16 -6.14 -14.30
C ALA A 104 2.46 -6.05 -12.92
N ALA A 105 2.74 -5.01 -12.14
CA ALA A 105 2.23 -4.85 -10.78
C ALA A 105 0.79 -4.31 -10.74
N ILE A 106 0.44 -3.37 -11.62
CA ILE A 106 -0.87 -2.69 -11.62
C ILE A 106 -2.05 -3.69 -11.66
N PRO A 107 -2.12 -4.67 -12.58
CA PRO A 107 -3.24 -5.60 -12.61
C PRO A 107 -3.37 -6.43 -11.33
N ARG A 108 -2.23 -6.79 -10.73
CA ARG A 108 -2.17 -7.63 -9.51
C ARG A 108 -2.66 -6.85 -8.31
N ILE A 109 -2.25 -5.59 -8.15
CA ILE A 109 -2.67 -4.77 -7.01
C ILE A 109 -4.14 -4.36 -7.11
N PHE A 110 -4.65 -4.09 -8.31
CA PHE A 110 -6.10 -3.89 -8.51
C PHE A 110 -6.89 -5.14 -8.16
N ARG A 111 -6.38 -6.33 -8.53
CA ARG A 111 -7.04 -7.59 -8.17
C ARG A 111 -7.14 -7.77 -6.65
N VAL A 112 -6.10 -7.40 -5.90
CA VAL A 112 -6.13 -7.40 -4.43
C VAL A 112 -7.20 -6.44 -3.92
N ALA A 113 -7.20 -5.19 -4.39
CA ALA A 113 -8.15 -4.17 -3.95
C ALA A 113 -9.61 -4.57 -4.21
N GLU A 114 -9.90 -5.08 -5.42
CA GLU A 114 -11.24 -5.54 -5.83
C GLU A 114 -11.75 -6.67 -4.94
N ILE A 115 -10.93 -7.70 -4.72
CA ILE A 115 -11.31 -8.84 -3.87
C ILE A 115 -11.49 -8.40 -2.41
N ALA A 116 -10.57 -7.59 -1.89
CA ALA A 116 -10.64 -7.12 -0.52
C ALA A 116 -11.91 -6.28 -0.29
N ALA A 117 -12.25 -5.39 -1.22
CA ALA A 117 -13.47 -4.59 -1.16
C ALA A 117 -14.74 -5.45 -1.16
N GLU A 118 -14.79 -6.49 -1.99
CA GLU A 118 -15.90 -7.44 -2.01
C GLU A 118 -16.02 -8.20 -0.67
N LEU A 119 -14.91 -8.68 -0.11
CA LEU A 119 -14.91 -9.38 1.18
C LEU A 119 -15.31 -8.45 2.34
N VAL A 120 -14.87 -7.20 2.33
CA VAL A 120 -15.29 -6.18 3.29
C VAL A 120 -16.80 -5.93 3.16
N HIS A 121 -17.32 -5.85 1.93
CA HIS A 121 -18.75 -5.72 1.68
C HIS A 121 -19.53 -6.93 2.23
N GLN A 122 -19.09 -8.15 1.95
CA GLN A 122 -19.73 -9.37 2.47
C GLN A 122 -19.68 -9.45 4.00
N THR A 123 -18.54 -9.10 4.60
CA THR A 123 -18.38 -9.04 6.05
C THR A 123 -19.38 -8.07 6.68
N ARG A 124 -19.59 -6.91 6.05
CA ARG A 124 -20.61 -5.94 6.47
C ARG A 124 -22.03 -6.54 6.44
N GLN A 125 -22.37 -7.27 5.37
CA GLN A 125 -23.69 -7.93 5.24
C GLN A 125 -23.89 -9.02 6.30
N VAL A 126 -22.90 -9.90 6.49
CA VAL A 126 -22.97 -11.02 7.42
C VAL A 126 -23.01 -10.54 8.87
N ARG A 127 -22.15 -9.60 9.24
CA ARG A 127 -22.04 -9.09 10.62
C ARG A 127 -23.06 -7.98 10.93
N ARG A 128 -23.77 -7.47 9.93
CA ARG A 128 -24.74 -6.36 10.03
C ARG A 128 -24.18 -5.12 10.73
N ARG A 129 -22.87 -4.87 10.57
CA ARG A 129 -22.16 -3.70 11.08
C ARG A 129 -21.00 -3.34 10.16
N GLU A 130 -20.50 -2.13 10.29
CA GLU A 130 -19.26 -1.74 9.63
C GLU A 130 -18.07 -2.58 10.19
N PRO A 131 -17.24 -3.17 9.34
CA PRO A 131 -15.99 -3.79 9.77
C PRO A 131 -15.08 -2.77 10.45
N HIS A 132 -14.43 -3.16 11.54
CA HIS A 132 -13.41 -2.33 12.16
C HIS A 132 -12.18 -2.24 11.25
N LEU A 133 -11.39 -1.18 11.40
CA LEU A 133 -10.17 -0.97 10.61
C LEU A 133 -9.24 -2.20 10.62
N ASN A 134 -9.07 -2.84 11.79
CA ASN A 134 -8.22 -4.03 11.90
C ASN A 134 -8.78 -5.22 11.10
N GLU A 135 -10.10 -5.37 11.02
CA GLU A 135 -10.73 -6.44 10.22
C GLU A 135 -10.50 -6.18 8.73
N VAL A 136 -10.66 -4.92 8.29
CA VAL A 136 -10.36 -4.50 6.92
C VAL A 136 -8.89 -4.77 6.58
N GLN A 137 -7.96 -4.40 7.48
CA GLN A 137 -6.52 -4.65 7.28
C GLN A 137 -6.19 -6.14 7.22
N SER A 138 -6.79 -6.97 8.08
CA SER A 138 -6.60 -8.42 8.05
C SER A 138 -7.11 -9.05 6.75
N ILE A 139 -8.31 -8.64 6.29
CA ILE A 139 -8.86 -9.09 5.00
C ILE A 139 -7.91 -8.71 3.86
N THR A 140 -7.51 -7.44 3.77
CA THR A 140 -6.62 -6.95 2.72
C THR A 140 -5.28 -7.67 2.72
N ALA A 141 -4.65 -7.85 3.89
CA ALA A 141 -3.38 -8.54 4.03
C ALA A 141 -3.46 -10.00 3.56
N ALA A 142 -4.52 -10.71 3.92
CA ALA A 142 -4.69 -12.10 3.55
C ALA A 142 -5.00 -12.28 2.06
N VAL A 143 -5.82 -11.39 1.47
CA VAL A 143 -6.02 -11.34 0.01
C VAL A 143 -4.71 -11.02 -0.71
N ALA A 144 -3.93 -10.06 -0.20
CA ALA A 144 -2.65 -9.68 -0.78
C ALA A 144 -1.66 -10.85 -0.76
N ALA A 145 -1.58 -11.60 0.35
CA ALA A 145 -0.78 -12.82 0.40
C ALA A 145 -1.23 -13.83 -0.66
N ALA A 146 -2.54 -14.07 -0.79
CA ALA A 146 -3.05 -15.01 -1.77
C ALA A 146 -2.76 -14.61 -3.23
N VAL A 147 -3.04 -13.36 -3.59
CA VAL A 147 -2.90 -12.88 -4.98
C VAL A 147 -1.44 -12.60 -5.35
N LEU A 148 -0.67 -12.00 -4.44
CA LEU A 148 0.68 -11.55 -4.75
C LEU A 148 1.71 -12.67 -4.55
N ASP A 149 1.51 -13.57 -3.60
CA ASP A 149 2.46 -14.66 -3.34
C ASP A 149 2.06 -15.96 -4.07
N GLY A 150 0.91 -15.94 -4.75
CA GLY A 150 0.44 -17.05 -5.59
C GLY A 150 -0.09 -18.24 -4.80
N HIS A 151 -0.53 -18.02 -3.55
CA HIS A 151 -1.24 -19.06 -2.82
C HIS A 151 -2.60 -19.33 -3.48
N ASP A 152 -3.09 -20.56 -3.36
CA ASP A 152 -4.42 -20.93 -3.87
C ASP A 152 -5.50 -20.14 -3.13
N PHE A 153 -5.94 -19.05 -3.76
CA PHE A 153 -6.96 -18.14 -3.27
C PHE A 153 -8.28 -18.88 -2.98
N ALA A 154 -8.64 -19.89 -3.77
CA ALA A 154 -9.88 -20.65 -3.57
C ALA A 154 -9.80 -21.60 -2.37
N ALA A 155 -8.60 -22.07 -2.02
CA ALA A 155 -8.36 -22.82 -0.79
C ALA A 155 -8.40 -21.91 0.44
N TRP A 156 -7.77 -20.73 0.37
CA TRP A 156 -7.79 -19.75 1.45
C TRP A 156 -9.20 -19.20 1.73
N LEU A 157 -9.92 -18.78 0.69
CA LEU A 157 -11.28 -18.22 0.82
C LEU A 157 -12.25 -19.20 1.48
N ARG A 158 -12.10 -20.51 1.19
CA ARG A 158 -12.90 -21.56 1.83
C ARG A 158 -12.65 -21.64 3.33
N VAL A 159 -11.37 -21.69 3.75
CA VAL A 159 -10.99 -21.76 5.17
C VAL A 159 -11.48 -20.52 5.92
N GLU A 160 -11.30 -19.33 5.35
CA GLU A 160 -11.68 -18.08 6.02
C GLU A 160 -13.20 -17.89 6.08
N LEU A 161 -13.93 -18.22 5.00
CA LEU A 161 -15.39 -18.21 5.02
C LEU A 161 -15.93 -19.22 6.04
N GLU A 162 -15.33 -20.39 6.14
CA GLU A 162 -15.73 -21.42 7.12
C GLU A 162 -15.49 -20.96 8.57
N LEU A 163 -14.37 -20.28 8.84
CA LEU A 163 -14.10 -19.63 10.13
C LEU A 163 -15.06 -18.46 10.44
N MET A 164 -15.53 -17.74 9.42
CA MET A 164 -16.51 -16.66 9.60
C MET A 164 -17.95 -17.17 9.78
N HIS A 165 -18.30 -18.33 9.21
CA HIS A 165 -19.63 -18.94 9.30
C HIS A 165 -19.79 -19.87 10.51
N ASN A 166 -18.68 -20.31 11.12
CA ASN A 166 -18.69 -21.13 12.32
C ASN A 166 -17.99 -20.38 13.47
N PRO A 167 -18.68 -19.44 14.14
CA PRO A 167 -18.12 -18.80 15.32
C PRO A 167 -17.91 -19.90 16.36
N THR A 168 -16.66 -20.30 16.57
CA THR A 168 -16.35 -21.27 17.61
C THR A 168 -16.90 -20.72 18.91
N ASP A 169 -17.80 -21.48 19.52
CA ASP A 169 -18.41 -21.14 20.80
C ASP A 169 -17.28 -20.83 21.81
N PRO A 170 -17.24 -19.65 22.43
CA PRO A 170 -16.20 -19.32 23.40
C PRO A 170 -16.13 -20.32 24.57
N ASP A 171 -17.16 -21.14 24.80
CA ASP A 171 -17.17 -22.21 25.81
C ASP A 171 -16.44 -23.50 25.40
N ASP A 172 -16.08 -23.69 24.12
CA ASP A 172 -15.36 -24.90 23.66
C ASP A 172 -13.85 -24.88 23.97
N ARG A 173 -13.33 -23.83 24.62
CA ARG A 173 -11.90 -23.70 25.02
C ARG A 173 -11.46 -24.60 26.18
N LYS A 174 -12.24 -25.62 26.54
CA LYS A 174 -11.83 -26.62 27.55
C LYS A 174 -11.46 -27.99 26.98
N GLY A 175 -11.60 -28.19 25.67
CA GLY A 175 -11.17 -29.42 25.01
C GLY A 175 -9.98 -29.19 24.08
N GLU A 176 -8.81 -29.69 24.49
CA GLU A 176 -7.72 -30.10 23.61
C GLU A 176 -6.80 -29.02 23.00
N ALA A 177 -5.69 -28.84 23.72
CA ALA A 177 -4.40 -28.53 23.14
C ALA A 177 -4.07 -29.46 21.94
N ARG A 178 -3.91 -28.89 20.74
CA ARG A 178 -2.92 -29.22 19.68
C ARG A 178 -3.36 -28.59 18.34
N LEU A 179 -3.19 -27.28 18.18
CA LEU A 179 -3.20 -26.66 16.85
C LEU A 179 -1.76 -26.62 16.32
N SER A 180 -1.39 -27.66 15.58
CA SER A 180 -0.22 -27.63 14.70
C SER A 180 -0.50 -26.67 13.55
N HIS A 181 0.39 -25.70 13.32
CA HIS A 181 0.31 -24.81 12.18
C HIS A 181 0.25 -25.60 10.85
N PRO A 182 -0.68 -25.28 9.93
CA PRO A 182 -0.72 -25.92 8.61
C PRO A 182 0.55 -25.65 7.77
N GLY A 183 1.34 -24.64 8.12
CA GLY A 183 2.64 -24.37 7.48
C GLY A 183 3.78 -25.34 7.85
N GLN A 184 3.67 -26.12 8.95
CA GLN A 184 4.77 -27.00 9.37
C GLN A 184 4.75 -28.37 8.66
N ARG A 185 3.58 -28.89 8.27
CA ARG A 185 3.49 -30.21 7.61
C ARG A 185 3.95 -30.21 6.15
N ALA A 186 4.05 -29.04 5.51
CA ALA A 186 4.59 -28.91 4.16
C ALA A 186 6.14 -28.94 4.14
N SER A 187 6.80 -28.61 5.25
CA SER A 187 8.27 -28.60 5.35
C SER A 187 8.84 -29.98 5.73
N GLU A 188 8.11 -30.77 6.52
CA GLU A 188 8.61 -32.07 7.04
C GLU A 188 8.52 -33.23 6.03
N ARG A 189 7.88 -33.06 4.86
CA ARG A 189 7.85 -34.07 3.80
C ARG A 189 8.94 -33.92 2.72
N ALA A 190 9.80 -32.90 2.82
CA ALA A 190 10.77 -32.58 1.76
C ALA A 190 12.26 -32.80 2.13
N THR A 191 12.60 -33.31 3.32
CA THR A 191 14.01 -33.50 3.71
C THR A 191 14.26 -34.88 4.32
N GLY A 192 14.24 -35.89 3.45
CA GLY A 192 14.92 -37.16 3.71
C GLY A 192 16.34 -37.14 3.14
N ALA A 193 17.29 -36.52 3.83
CA ALA A 193 18.73 -36.80 3.69
C ALA A 193 19.57 -36.13 4.79
N ALA A 194 20.05 -36.98 5.72
CA ALA A 194 21.31 -36.92 6.49
C ALA A 194 21.91 -35.58 6.99
N SER A 195 21.81 -35.39 8.32
CA SER A 195 22.84 -35.00 9.34
C SER A 195 23.76 -33.76 9.18
N PRO A 196 24.37 -33.22 10.28
CA PRO A 196 24.00 -33.22 11.69
C PRO A 196 23.92 -31.80 12.31
N ILE A 197 23.18 -31.70 13.43
CA ILE A 197 23.10 -30.54 14.33
C ILE A 197 24.32 -30.54 15.26
N LEU A 198 24.94 -29.37 15.52
CA LEU A 198 25.50 -28.96 16.84
C LEU A 198 26.01 -27.48 16.81
N PRO A 199 26.19 -26.80 17.96
CA PRO A 199 25.36 -25.65 18.36
C PRO A 199 26.17 -24.38 18.69
N PHE A 200 25.58 -23.18 18.61
CA PHE A 200 26.02 -21.96 19.31
C PHE A 200 24.86 -20.95 19.23
N SER A 201 24.60 -20.01 20.14
CA SER A 201 24.98 -19.74 21.53
C SER A 201 24.21 -18.47 21.85
N THR A 202 23.56 -18.43 23.01
CA THR A 202 23.01 -17.22 23.61
C THR A 202 24.09 -16.16 23.76
N ALA A 203 23.82 -14.94 23.31
CA ALA A 203 24.52 -13.74 23.77
C ALA A 203 23.50 -12.61 23.91
N GLU A 204 23.16 -12.34 25.18
CA GLU A 204 22.85 -11.01 25.66
C GLU A 204 23.85 -10.00 25.12
N HIS A 205 23.41 -8.78 24.79
CA HIS A 205 24.07 -7.57 25.27
C HIS A 205 23.07 -6.41 25.32
N ALA A 206 22.92 -5.89 26.53
CA ALA A 206 22.24 -4.66 26.87
C ALA A 206 23.10 -3.43 26.52
N ALA A 207 22.45 -2.32 26.19
CA ALA A 207 22.86 -0.93 26.50
C ALA A 207 21.80 0.01 25.90
N LYS A 208 20.93 0.64 26.68
CA LYS A 208 21.11 1.82 27.56
C LYS A 208 20.48 3.04 26.87
N GLY A 209 19.63 3.73 27.64
CA GLY A 209 18.72 4.75 27.14
C GLY A 209 19.30 6.14 26.94
N CYS A 210 18.46 7.03 26.42
CA CYS A 210 18.36 8.44 26.77
C CYS A 210 17.02 8.94 26.19
N ALA A 211 16.02 9.18 27.03
CA ALA A 211 15.61 10.51 27.50
C ALA A 211 14.80 11.33 26.47
N THR A 212 13.53 11.46 26.81
CA THR A 212 12.60 12.58 26.55
C THR A 212 13.20 13.88 26.03
N ASN A 213 12.53 14.49 25.04
CA ASN A 213 12.26 15.93 25.07
C ASN A 213 10.89 16.24 24.46
N ALA A 214 10.15 17.06 25.20
CA ALA A 214 8.89 17.65 24.87
C ALA A 214 9.09 18.98 24.11
N MET A 215 8.00 19.45 23.51
CA MET A 215 7.75 20.79 22.97
C MET A 215 8.38 21.17 21.63
N GLY A 216 7.46 21.48 20.70
CA GLY A 216 7.43 22.75 19.98
C GLY A 216 8.52 23.00 18.96
N ASP A 217 8.15 22.95 17.68
CA ASP A 217 8.24 24.17 16.88
C ASP A 217 7.35 24.11 15.64
N LEU A 218 6.45 25.08 15.62
CA LEU A 218 5.59 25.47 14.50
C LEU A 218 6.47 26.07 13.42
N CYS A 219 6.59 25.41 12.26
CA CYS A 219 7.03 26.09 11.05
C CYS A 219 5.88 26.96 10.53
N THR A 220 6.00 28.26 10.80
CA THR A 220 5.23 29.36 10.22
C THR A 220 5.27 29.37 8.68
N PRO A 221 4.16 29.68 7.98
CA PRO A 221 4.19 29.96 6.55
C PRO A 221 4.72 31.38 6.27
N TYR A 222 5.64 31.50 5.30
CA TYR A 222 6.16 32.78 4.80
C TYR A 222 5.07 33.59 4.04
N PRO A 223 5.17 34.93 4.00
CA PRO A 223 4.10 35.80 3.56
C PRO A 223 3.96 35.91 2.04
N TYR A 224 2.70 36.06 1.65
CA TYR A 224 2.20 36.36 0.32
C TYR A 224 2.70 37.74 -0.16
N ILE A 225 3.49 37.78 -1.24
CA ILE A 225 3.79 39.02 -1.97
C ILE A 225 2.64 39.27 -2.94
N ALA A 226 1.78 40.24 -2.63
CA ALA A 226 0.76 40.76 -3.53
C ALA A 226 1.38 41.87 -4.38
N ASP A 227 1.68 41.59 -5.65
CA ASP A 227 1.99 42.64 -6.61
C ASP A 227 0.71 43.23 -7.20
N ARG A 228 0.59 44.54 -6.99
CA ARG A 228 -0.44 45.43 -7.53
C ARG A 228 -0.27 45.54 -9.04
N VAL A 229 -1.29 45.17 -9.80
CA VAL A 229 -1.47 45.68 -11.18
C VAL A 229 -2.52 46.78 -11.14
N HIS A 230 -2.06 48.02 -11.34
CA HIS A 230 -2.89 49.18 -11.60
C HIS A 230 -3.62 49.03 -12.94
N SER A 231 -4.94 49.16 -12.91
CA SER A 231 -5.75 49.50 -14.08
C SER A 231 -5.60 50.98 -14.41
N PRO A 232 -5.46 51.35 -15.69
CA PRO A 232 -5.93 52.65 -16.17
C PRO A 232 -7.30 52.50 -16.84
N GLN A 233 -8.23 53.34 -16.39
CA GLN A 233 -9.47 53.66 -17.08
C GLN A 233 -9.20 54.53 -18.31
N SER A 234 -9.89 54.25 -19.40
CA SER A 234 -10.33 55.20 -20.45
C SER A 234 -11.34 54.43 -21.30
N GLY A 235 -12.60 54.81 -21.50
CA GLY A 235 -13.15 56.15 -21.67
C GLY A 235 -13.71 56.21 -23.09
N CYS A 236 -15.03 56.37 -23.21
CA CYS A 236 -15.79 56.40 -24.45
C CYS A 236 -15.36 57.51 -25.43
N THR A 237 -15.38 57.19 -26.72
CA THR A 237 -16.15 57.88 -27.79
C THR A 237 -16.32 56.91 -28.95
#